data_AF-A0A7D9HSE6-F1
#
_entry.id   AF-A0A7D9HSE6-F1
#
_cell.length_a   1.000
_cell.length_b   1.000
_cell.length_c   1.000
_cell.angle_alpha   90.00
_cell.angle_beta   90.00
_cell.angle_gamma   90.00
#
_symmetry.space_group_name_H-M   'P 1'
#
loop_
_entity.id
_entity.type
_entity.pdbx_description
1 polymer ?
#
loop_
_entity_poly.entity_id
_entity_poly.type
_entity_poly.pdbx_seq_one_letter_code
_entity_poly.pdbx_strand_id
1 'polypeptide(L)'
;MNKLFVVVFVVAIGASYGLFLDNLPNFCKADKDCRAHTCCAFGLACLPKLRANMPCGDRFSSLHKCGCDDGLECQVTQVINVNVGDIEKVVKIRQCRAAEEKVIPRKVDYEADEPRQKRLLSGIISGGINTLLRKCSEASACGDKRCCASLPLLGKRCILPFILGFPCPFNGHCCGEGLECRSVFTVSNGNPGGPTKKPVDLKFCRRISDPVTPPIEVDEE
;
A
#
# COMPACT_ATOMS: atom_id res chain seq x y z
N MET A 1 -18.16 51.96 16.65
CA MET A 1 -18.47 50.51 16.61
C MET A 1 -18.18 49.92 17.98
N ASN A 2 -19.21 49.35 18.62
CA ASN A 2 -19.17 48.97 20.04
C ASN A 2 -18.40 47.66 20.26
N LYS A 3 -17.34 47.70 21.08
CA LYS A 3 -16.50 46.53 21.41
C LYS A 3 -17.30 45.37 22.02
N LEU A 4 -18.44 45.66 22.64
CA LEU A 4 -19.36 44.68 23.21
C LEU A 4 -20.02 43.78 22.13
N PHE A 5 -20.26 44.29 20.93
CA PHE A 5 -20.92 43.51 19.86
C PHE A 5 -20.01 42.45 19.24
N VAL A 6 -18.70 42.68 19.21
CA VAL A 6 -17.73 41.74 18.61
C VAL A 6 -17.55 40.50 19.50
N VAL A 7 -17.55 40.67 20.82
CA VAL A 7 -17.38 39.54 21.76
C VAL A 7 -18.59 38.59 21.72
N VAL A 8 -19.80 39.14 21.63
CA VAL A 8 -21.03 38.32 21.57
C VAL A 8 -21.09 37.49 20.28
N PHE A 9 -20.68 38.05 19.14
CA PHE A 9 -20.65 37.31 17.87
C PHE A 9 -19.59 36.21 17.84
N VAL A 10 -18.39 36.44 18.39
CA VAL A 10 -17.34 35.40 18.41
C VAL A 10 -17.72 34.24 19.33
N VAL A 11 -18.37 34.49 20.47
CA VAL A 11 -18.83 33.43 21.38
C VAL A 11 -20.02 32.65 20.78
N ALA A 12 -20.96 33.32 20.11
CA ALA A 12 -22.09 32.66 19.44
C ALA A 12 -21.65 31.76 18.28
N ILE A 13 -20.62 32.18 17.53
CA ILE A 13 -20.04 31.39 16.44
C ILE A 13 -19.21 30.20 17.02
N GLY A 14 -18.47 30.41 18.11
CA GLY A 14 -17.72 29.33 18.77
C GLY A 14 -18.59 28.20 19.33
N ALA A 15 -19.76 28.52 19.91
CA ALA A 15 -20.69 27.53 20.44
C ALA A 15 -21.42 26.73 19.33
N SER A 16 -21.61 27.31 18.15
CA SER A 16 -22.29 26.65 17.03
C SER A 16 -21.38 25.70 16.25
N TYR A 17 -20.05 25.91 16.25
CA TYR A 17 -19.10 24.95 15.69
C TYR A 17 -18.69 23.83 16.65
N GLY A 18 -18.78 24.03 17.97
CA GLY A 18 -18.50 22.98 18.97
C GLY A 18 -19.47 21.80 18.90
N LEU A 19 -20.74 22.05 18.56
CA LEU A 19 -21.79 21.03 18.42
C LEU A 19 -21.80 20.31 17.06
N PHE A 20 -21.05 20.80 16.07
CA PHE A 20 -21.03 20.22 14.72
C PHE A 20 -20.04 19.07 14.57
N LEU A 21 -19.08 18.91 15.50
CA LEU A 21 -18.11 17.82 15.49
C LEU A 21 -18.61 16.55 16.20
N ASP A 22 -19.62 16.67 17.07
CA ASP A 22 -20.21 15.53 17.78
C ASP A 22 -21.13 14.65 16.90
N ASN A 23 -21.46 15.10 15.68
CA ASN A 23 -22.33 14.40 14.74
C ASN A 23 -21.62 13.92 13.45
N LEU A 24 -20.30 14.03 13.35
CA LEU A 24 -19.59 13.30 12.30
C LEU A 24 -19.57 11.82 12.71
N PRO A 25 -20.19 10.91 11.92
CA PRO A 25 -20.57 9.56 12.33
C PRO A 25 -19.39 8.60 12.60
N ASN A 26 -18.16 9.11 12.62
CA ASN A 26 -16.96 8.30 12.74
C ASN A 26 -16.02 8.77 13.85
N PHE A 27 -16.30 9.82 14.64
CA PHE A 27 -15.40 10.19 15.74
C PHE A 27 -15.59 9.30 16.98
N CYS A 28 -14.48 8.98 17.66
CA CYS A 28 -14.48 8.13 18.85
C CYS A 28 -13.39 8.59 19.82
N LYS A 29 -13.59 8.36 21.13
CA LYS A 29 -12.55 8.53 22.16
C LYS A 29 -12.07 7.20 22.70
N ALA A 30 -12.94 6.19 22.66
CA ALA A 30 -12.67 4.82 23.06
C ALA A 30 -13.32 3.84 22.08
N ASP A 31 -12.85 2.60 22.06
CA ASP A 31 -13.37 1.54 21.17
C ASP A 31 -14.88 1.29 21.37
N LYS A 32 -15.38 1.50 22.59
CA LYS A 32 -16.81 1.38 22.93
C LYS A 32 -17.71 2.41 22.23
N ASP A 33 -17.13 3.51 21.73
CA ASP A 33 -17.87 4.55 21.00
C ASP A 33 -18.12 4.13 19.54
N CYS A 34 -17.42 3.09 19.08
CA CYS A 34 -17.52 2.54 17.73
C CYS A 34 -18.52 1.38 17.65
N ARG A 35 -19.04 1.10 16.45
CA ARG A 35 -19.96 -0.01 16.20
C ARG A 35 -19.24 -1.37 16.26
N ALA A 36 -20.01 -2.45 16.26
CA ALA A 36 -19.45 -3.81 16.10
C ALA A 36 -18.51 -3.89 14.89
N HIS A 37 -17.47 -4.71 14.96
CA HIS A 37 -16.43 -4.87 13.93
C HIS A 37 -15.61 -3.61 13.61
N THR A 38 -15.67 -2.59 14.48
CA THR A 38 -14.88 -1.38 14.36
C THR A 38 -14.11 -1.06 15.65
N CYS A 39 -13.10 -0.22 15.53
CA CYS A 39 -12.13 0.12 16.57
C CYS A 39 -11.79 1.59 16.46
N CYS A 40 -11.45 2.22 17.59
CA CYS A 40 -11.14 3.62 17.65
C CYS A 40 -9.67 3.87 17.32
N ALA A 41 -9.39 4.13 16.05
CA ALA A 41 -8.05 4.45 15.59
C ALA A 41 -7.65 5.86 16.04
N PHE A 42 -6.49 5.94 16.69
CA PHE A 42 -5.88 7.19 17.15
C PHE A 42 -6.73 8.03 18.13
N GLY A 43 -7.76 7.45 18.76
CA GLY A 43 -8.69 8.23 19.60
C GLY A 43 -9.43 9.30 18.81
N LEU A 44 -9.61 9.08 17.50
CA LEU A 44 -10.13 10.06 16.56
C LEU A 44 -11.17 9.45 15.64
N ALA A 45 -10.95 8.26 15.07
CA ALA A 45 -11.85 7.73 14.05
C ALA A 45 -12.16 6.24 14.22
N CYS A 46 -13.42 5.84 14.06
CA CYS A 46 -13.81 4.45 13.97
C CYS A 46 -13.38 3.86 12.63
N LEU A 47 -12.46 2.90 12.67
CA LEU A 47 -12.00 2.13 11.52
C LEU A 47 -12.47 0.67 11.63
N PRO A 48 -12.62 -0.06 10.52
CA PRO A 48 -12.91 -1.48 10.57
C PRO A 48 -11.75 -2.27 11.20
N LYS A 49 -12.09 -3.27 12.03
CA LYS A 49 -11.12 -4.24 12.57
C LYS A 49 -10.56 -5.13 11.44
N LEU A 50 -9.40 -5.75 11.70
CA LEU A 50 -8.75 -6.62 10.72
C LEU A 50 -9.50 -7.96 10.59
N ARG A 51 -9.92 -8.28 9.36
CA ARG A 51 -10.62 -9.53 9.03
C ARG A 51 -9.68 -10.73 9.05
N ALA A 52 -10.26 -11.94 9.01
CA ALA A 52 -9.52 -13.19 8.91
C ALA A 52 -8.50 -13.17 7.74
N ASN A 53 -7.33 -13.78 7.97
CA ASN A 53 -6.20 -13.84 7.05
C ASN A 53 -5.53 -12.50 6.71
N MET A 54 -6.00 -11.37 7.23
CA MET A 54 -5.29 -10.10 7.07
C MET A 54 -4.01 -10.09 7.92
N PRO A 55 -2.92 -9.48 7.42
CA PRO A 55 -1.69 -9.33 8.17
C PRO A 55 -1.93 -8.44 9.40
N CYS A 56 -1.36 -8.85 10.52
CA CYS A 56 -1.45 -8.14 11.80
C CYS A 56 -0.06 -8.03 12.44
N GLY A 57 0.08 -7.18 13.46
CA GLY A 57 1.33 -7.04 14.24
C GLY A 57 1.84 -5.61 14.35
N ASP A 58 3.02 -5.46 14.94
CA ASP A 58 3.52 -4.18 15.47
C ASP A 58 3.79 -3.11 14.39
N ARG A 59 4.04 -3.54 13.16
CA ARG A 59 4.20 -2.61 12.03
C ARG A 59 2.87 -2.06 11.50
N PHE A 60 1.78 -2.82 11.65
CA PHE A 60 0.45 -2.42 11.21
C PHE A 60 -0.30 -1.70 12.35
N SER A 61 -0.04 -2.08 13.60
CA SER A 61 -0.59 -1.41 14.78
C SER A 61 -0.20 0.07 14.86
N SER A 62 0.93 0.50 14.30
CA SER A 62 1.29 1.92 14.24
C SER A 62 0.46 2.73 13.24
N LEU A 63 -0.06 2.09 12.18
CA LEU A 63 -0.73 2.76 11.07
C LEU A 63 -2.25 2.90 11.28
N HIS A 64 -2.87 1.96 12.01
CA HIS A 64 -4.32 2.01 12.28
C HIS A 64 -4.71 1.62 13.71
N LYS A 65 -3.78 1.19 14.57
CA LYS A 65 -3.98 0.78 15.99
C LYS A 65 -5.06 -0.26 16.27
N CYS A 66 -5.79 -0.68 15.26
CA CYS A 66 -6.85 -1.65 15.33
C CYS A 66 -6.33 -3.08 15.40
N GLY A 67 -6.95 -3.86 16.28
CA GLY A 67 -6.73 -5.30 16.37
C GLY A 67 -7.49 -6.10 15.31
N CYS A 68 -7.40 -7.42 15.45
CA CYS A 68 -8.26 -8.35 14.72
C CYS A 68 -9.73 -8.23 15.13
N ASP A 69 -10.62 -8.67 14.27
CA ASP A 69 -12.05 -8.70 14.53
C ASP A 69 -12.42 -9.61 15.71
N ASP A 70 -13.64 -9.50 16.21
CA ASP A 70 -14.10 -10.28 17.35
C ASP A 70 -14.07 -11.79 17.04
N GLY A 71 -13.49 -12.58 17.96
CA GLY A 71 -13.23 -14.01 17.75
C GLY A 71 -11.95 -14.34 16.94
N LEU A 72 -11.21 -13.31 16.51
CA LEU A 72 -9.92 -13.47 15.85
C LEU A 72 -8.75 -13.03 16.73
N GLU A 73 -7.64 -13.74 16.68
CA GLU A 73 -6.39 -13.40 17.32
C GLU A 73 -5.26 -13.26 16.30
N CYS A 74 -4.29 -12.39 16.62
CA CYS A 74 -3.12 -12.19 15.79
C CYS A 74 -2.08 -13.30 16.04
N GLN A 75 -2.13 -14.35 15.21
CA GLN A 75 -1.26 -15.52 15.36
C GLN A 75 -0.12 -15.52 14.34
N VAL A 76 1.00 -16.16 14.67
CA VAL A 76 2.14 -16.35 13.77
C VAL A 76 1.80 -17.49 12.79
N THR A 77 1.60 -17.17 11.52
CA THR A 77 1.23 -18.17 10.50
C THR A 77 2.45 -18.70 9.75
N GLN A 78 3.52 -17.90 9.64
CA GLN A 78 4.74 -18.28 8.94
C GLN A 78 5.97 -17.70 9.64
N VAL A 79 7.03 -18.51 9.69
CA VAL A 79 8.35 -18.12 10.16
C VAL A 79 9.32 -18.29 8.99
N ILE A 80 9.89 -17.18 8.56
CA ILE A 80 10.83 -17.14 7.45
C ILE A 80 12.21 -16.92 8.04
N ASN A 81 13.11 -17.89 7.87
CA ASN A 81 14.51 -17.71 8.22
C ASN A 81 15.25 -17.29 6.95
N VAL A 82 15.81 -16.10 6.97
CA VAL A 82 16.58 -15.55 5.85
C VAL A 82 18.04 -15.53 6.25
N ASN A 83 18.85 -16.34 5.58
CA ASN A 83 20.29 -16.35 5.73
C ASN A 83 20.92 -15.49 4.63
N VAL A 84 21.66 -14.46 5.03
CA VAL A 84 22.39 -13.57 4.11
C VAL A 84 23.87 -13.57 4.52
N GLY A 85 24.67 -14.41 3.87
CA GLY A 85 26.04 -14.71 4.34
C GLY A 85 26.00 -15.26 5.76
N ASP A 86 26.74 -14.64 6.68
CA ASP A 86 26.81 -15.04 8.09
C ASP A 86 25.68 -14.45 8.98
N ILE A 87 24.70 -13.75 8.39
CA ILE A 87 23.62 -13.08 9.14
C ILE A 87 22.32 -13.88 8.99
N GLU A 88 21.87 -14.46 10.10
CA GLU A 88 20.54 -15.06 10.22
C GLU A 88 19.51 -13.99 10.62
N LYS A 89 18.42 -13.88 9.84
CA LYS A 89 17.27 -13.03 10.17
C LYS A 89 15.98 -13.84 10.18
N VAL A 90 15.28 -13.81 11.31
CA VAL A 90 13.97 -14.46 11.44
C VAL A 90 12.86 -13.44 11.25
N VAL A 91 12.07 -13.60 10.19
CA VAL A 91 10.88 -12.80 9.91
C VAL A 91 9.64 -13.61 10.26
N LYS A 92 8.88 -13.16 11.26
CA LYS A 92 7.61 -13.77 11.65
C LYS A 92 6.46 -13.04 10.97
N ILE A 93 5.72 -13.74 10.13
CA ILE A 93 4.48 -13.23 9.53
C ILE A 93 3.34 -13.57 10.49
N ARG A 94 2.57 -12.55 10.88
CA ARG A 94 1.39 -12.71 11.73
C ARG A 94 0.14 -12.34 10.94
N GLN A 95 -0.94 -13.09 11.14
CA GLN A 95 -2.23 -12.84 10.51
C GLN A 95 -3.36 -13.08 11.51
N CYS A 96 -4.51 -12.44 11.29
CA CYS A 96 -5.71 -12.67 12.08
C CYS A 96 -6.29 -14.06 11.79
N ARG A 97 -6.40 -14.90 12.82
CA ARG A 97 -6.86 -16.29 12.77
C ARG A 97 -7.92 -16.51 13.83
N ALA A 98 -8.77 -17.51 13.70
CA ALA A 98 -9.76 -17.78 14.74
C ALA A 98 -9.05 -18.09 16.07
N ALA A 99 -9.52 -17.54 17.19
CA ALA A 99 -8.87 -17.69 18.50
C ALA A 99 -8.69 -19.18 18.89
N GLU A 100 -9.61 -20.04 18.46
CA GLU A 100 -9.60 -21.47 18.74
C GLU A 100 -8.76 -22.29 17.73
N GLU A 101 -8.35 -21.69 16.62
CA GLU A 101 -7.56 -22.35 15.58
C GLU A 101 -6.11 -22.49 16.05
N LYS A 102 -5.64 -23.74 16.21
CA LYS A 102 -4.22 -24.02 16.45
C LYS A 102 -3.46 -23.93 15.13
N VAL A 103 -2.87 -22.78 14.85
CA VAL A 103 -2.01 -22.61 13.67
C VAL A 103 -0.62 -23.14 13.94
N ILE A 104 -0.19 -24.14 13.15
CA ILE A 104 1.19 -24.61 13.13
C ILE A 104 1.98 -23.69 12.18
N PRO A 105 2.95 -22.89 12.66
CA PRO A 105 3.66 -21.95 11.81
C PRO A 105 4.46 -22.70 10.75
N ARG A 106 4.25 -22.36 9.47
CA ARG A 106 5.07 -22.89 8.39
C ARG A 106 6.47 -22.28 8.47
N LYS A 107 7.50 -23.12 8.57
CA LYS A 107 8.90 -22.70 8.47
C LYS A 107 9.33 -22.71 7.01
N VAL A 108 9.95 -21.63 6.56
CA VAL A 108 10.54 -21.53 5.21
C VAL A 108 11.91 -20.92 5.34
N ASP A 109 12.91 -21.66 4.91
CA ASP A 109 14.30 -21.21 4.90
C ASP A 109 14.62 -20.64 3.52
N TYR A 110 15.15 -19.42 3.49
CA TYR A 110 15.60 -18.75 2.28
C TYR A 110 17.08 -18.43 2.41
N GLU A 111 17.85 -18.92 1.46
CA GLU A 111 19.25 -18.57 1.29
C GLU A 111 19.30 -17.45 0.25
N ALA A 112 19.66 -16.24 0.69
CA ALA A 112 19.79 -15.12 -0.23
C ALA A 112 21.22 -15.12 -0.78
N ASP A 113 21.36 -15.38 -2.08
CA ASP A 113 22.61 -15.13 -2.78
C ASP A 113 23.03 -13.67 -2.54
N GLU A 114 24.30 -13.46 -2.16
CA GLU A 114 24.82 -12.13 -1.86
C GLU A 114 24.41 -11.13 -2.97
N PRO A 115 23.95 -9.92 -2.60
CA PRO A 115 23.54 -8.94 -3.59
C PRO A 115 24.77 -8.53 -4.43
N ARG A 116 24.86 -9.06 -5.66
CA ARG A 116 25.80 -8.68 -6.72
C ARG A 116 25.62 -7.23 -7.22
N GLN A 117 25.07 -6.34 -6.39
CA GLN A 117 24.56 -5.02 -6.81
C GLN A 117 25.14 -3.87 -5.97
N LYS A 118 26.39 -3.96 -5.53
CA LYS A 118 27.11 -2.83 -4.90
C LYS A 118 27.63 -1.75 -5.87
N ARG A 119 27.22 -1.72 -7.14
CA ARG A 119 27.76 -0.74 -8.13
C ARG A 119 26.79 0.29 -8.71
N LEU A 120 25.50 0.27 -8.39
CA LEU A 120 24.54 1.16 -9.07
C LEU A 120 23.91 2.28 -8.23
N LEU A 121 24.08 2.27 -6.90
CA LEU A 121 23.37 3.22 -6.02
C LEU A 121 24.25 4.23 -5.27
N SER A 122 25.58 4.20 -5.43
CA SER A 122 26.47 5.21 -4.80
C SER A 122 26.52 6.55 -5.56
N GLY A 123 25.90 6.68 -6.73
CA GLY A 123 25.96 7.89 -7.56
C GLY A 123 24.87 8.94 -7.34
N ILE A 124 23.88 8.72 -6.46
CA ILE A 124 22.65 9.55 -6.42
C ILE A 124 22.61 10.54 -5.24
N ILE A 125 23.47 10.40 -4.23
CA ILE A 125 23.29 11.16 -2.97
C ILE A 125 23.87 12.59 -2.99
N SER A 126 24.73 12.95 -3.95
CA SER A 126 25.38 14.28 -3.97
C SER A 126 24.87 15.27 -5.03
N GLY A 127 23.84 14.94 -5.81
CA GLY A 127 23.40 15.75 -6.95
C GLY A 127 21.89 16.00 -7.05
N GLY A 128 21.34 16.83 -6.17
CA GLY A 128 20.11 17.60 -6.40
C GLY A 128 18.81 16.82 -6.62
N ILE A 129 18.00 16.68 -5.56
CA ILE A 129 16.60 16.24 -5.62
C ILE A 129 15.78 17.06 -6.63
N ASN A 130 16.16 18.32 -6.88
CA ASN A 130 15.53 19.18 -7.90
C ASN A 130 15.67 18.65 -9.34
N THR A 131 16.70 17.87 -9.63
CA THR A 131 16.92 17.28 -10.97
C THR A 131 16.11 16.00 -11.15
N LEU A 132 15.72 15.34 -10.06
CA LEU A 132 15.04 14.04 -10.05
C LEU A 132 13.52 14.15 -10.26
N LEU A 133 12.97 15.37 -10.16
CA LEU A 133 11.54 15.65 -10.34
C LEU A 133 11.33 16.82 -11.31
N ARG A 134 12.06 16.84 -12.43
CA ARG A 134 11.82 17.83 -13.49
C ARG A 134 10.43 17.60 -14.10
N LYS A 135 9.63 18.66 -14.28
CA LYS A 135 8.37 18.57 -15.03
C LYS A 135 8.65 18.19 -16.48
N CYS A 136 7.76 17.41 -17.07
CA CYS A 136 7.85 17.01 -18.48
C CYS A 136 6.47 17.09 -19.14
N SER A 137 6.47 17.48 -20.41
CA SER A 137 5.30 17.37 -21.29
C SER A 137 5.32 16.05 -22.05
N GLU A 138 6.51 15.64 -22.50
CA GLU A 138 6.77 14.48 -23.38
C GLU A 138 8.01 13.70 -22.93
N ALA A 139 8.16 12.47 -23.43
CA ALA A 139 9.24 11.56 -23.04
C ALA A 139 10.64 12.07 -23.44
N SER A 140 10.74 12.71 -24.62
CA SER A 140 11.98 13.30 -25.15
C SER A 140 12.59 14.37 -24.23
N ALA A 141 11.79 15.01 -23.38
CA ALA A 141 12.23 16.06 -22.47
C ALA A 141 13.04 15.54 -21.25
N CYS A 142 13.05 14.22 -21.01
CA CYS A 142 13.62 13.63 -19.81
C CYS A 142 15.08 13.17 -19.94
N GLY A 143 15.64 13.21 -21.15
CA GLY A 143 17.00 12.75 -21.44
C GLY A 143 17.12 11.22 -21.47
N ASP A 144 18.26 10.73 -21.92
CA ASP A 144 18.53 9.31 -22.03
C ASP A 144 18.49 8.67 -20.64
N LYS A 145 17.66 7.62 -20.47
CA LYS A 145 17.43 6.87 -19.22
C LYS A 145 16.42 7.45 -18.22
N ARG A 146 15.50 8.31 -18.67
CA ARG A 146 14.36 8.73 -17.84
C ARG A 146 13.10 8.78 -18.69
N CYS A 147 11.94 8.63 -18.05
CA CYS A 147 10.67 8.77 -18.75
C CYS A 147 9.70 9.67 -18.03
N CYS A 148 8.81 10.27 -18.82
CA CYS A 148 7.80 11.18 -18.33
C CYS A 148 6.61 10.39 -17.78
N ALA A 149 6.44 10.36 -16.46
CA ALA A 149 5.34 9.66 -15.81
C ALA A 149 4.44 10.63 -15.03
N SER A 150 3.14 10.38 -15.06
CA SER A 150 2.17 11.10 -14.25
C SER A 150 2.13 10.52 -12.84
N LEU A 151 2.66 11.26 -11.87
CA LEU A 151 2.57 10.90 -10.46
C LEU A 151 1.29 11.51 -9.86
N PRO A 152 0.53 10.76 -9.06
CA PRO A 152 -0.57 11.34 -8.29
C PRO A 152 -0.01 12.47 -7.42
N LEU A 153 -0.68 13.63 -7.43
CA LEU A 153 -0.33 14.88 -6.73
C LEU A 153 0.84 15.71 -7.31
N LEU A 154 1.80 15.12 -8.03
CA LEU A 154 2.99 15.85 -8.52
C LEU A 154 2.96 16.19 -10.02
N GLY A 155 1.94 15.69 -10.73
CA GLY A 155 1.79 15.86 -12.17
C GLY A 155 2.80 15.04 -12.96
N LYS A 156 3.01 15.39 -14.23
CA LYS A 156 3.99 14.73 -15.11
C LYS A 156 5.43 15.11 -14.73
N ARG A 157 6.23 14.13 -14.32
CA ARG A 157 7.64 14.30 -13.93
C ARG A 157 8.52 13.27 -14.62
N CYS A 158 9.78 13.64 -14.87
CA CYS A 158 10.80 12.71 -15.32
C CYS A 158 11.20 11.79 -14.17
N ILE A 159 10.90 10.50 -14.29
CA ILE A 159 11.29 9.48 -13.32
C ILE A 159 12.32 8.53 -13.94
N LEU A 160 13.04 7.82 -13.07
CA LEU A 160 13.87 6.70 -13.50
C LEU A 160 12.96 5.57 -14.01
N PRO A 161 13.42 4.81 -15.03
CA PRO A 161 12.68 3.66 -15.54
C PRO A 161 12.46 2.63 -14.45
N PHE A 162 11.29 2.00 -14.47
CA PHE A 162 10.99 0.90 -13.57
C PHE A 162 11.86 -0.32 -13.91
N ILE A 163 12.35 -0.97 -12.86
CA ILE A 163 13.08 -2.24 -12.97
C ILE A 163 12.10 -3.39 -13.22
N LEU A 164 12.63 -4.54 -13.66
CA LEU A 164 11.87 -5.76 -13.95
C LEU A 164 10.89 -6.11 -12.82
N GLY A 165 9.64 -6.43 -13.17
CA GLY A 165 8.62 -6.87 -12.20
C GLY A 165 7.88 -5.75 -11.45
N PHE A 166 8.18 -4.48 -11.70
CA PHE A 166 7.38 -3.38 -11.14
C PHE A 166 6.09 -3.15 -11.95
N PRO A 167 4.97 -2.80 -11.28
CA PRO A 167 3.72 -2.48 -11.96
C PRO A 167 3.88 -1.18 -12.74
N CYS A 168 3.49 -1.20 -14.01
CA CYS A 168 3.43 0.03 -14.79
C CYS A 168 2.16 0.79 -14.43
N PRO A 169 2.23 2.12 -14.21
CA PRO A 169 1.02 2.92 -14.12
C PRO A 169 0.23 2.85 -15.44
N PHE A 170 -1.10 2.97 -15.35
CA PHE A 170 -2.09 2.70 -16.40
C PHE A 170 -1.88 3.40 -17.77
N ASN A 171 -0.91 4.32 -17.91
CA ASN A 171 -0.61 5.02 -19.15
C ASN A 171 0.91 5.27 -19.38
N GLY A 172 1.80 4.50 -18.73
CA GLY A 172 3.24 4.76 -18.75
C GLY A 172 4.08 3.64 -19.41
N HIS A 173 4.75 3.96 -20.52
CA HIS A 173 5.76 3.11 -21.19
C HIS A 173 7.14 3.12 -20.49
N CYS A 174 7.19 3.37 -19.18
CA CYS A 174 8.46 3.66 -18.51
C CYS A 174 9.16 2.40 -17.97
N CYS A 175 9.45 1.47 -18.87
CA CYS A 175 10.27 0.30 -18.57
C CYS A 175 11.72 0.56 -18.99
N GLY A 176 12.68 -0.07 -18.30
CA GLY A 176 14.09 0.00 -18.68
C GLY A 176 14.36 -0.50 -20.11
N GLU A 177 15.55 -0.21 -20.63
CA GLU A 177 15.97 -0.66 -21.97
C GLU A 177 15.84 -2.20 -22.11
N GLY A 178 15.19 -2.65 -23.19
CA GLY A 178 14.90 -4.08 -23.41
C GLY A 178 13.69 -4.63 -22.65
N LEU A 179 12.97 -3.80 -21.89
CA LEU A 179 11.75 -4.15 -21.19
C LEU A 179 10.52 -3.47 -21.82
N GLU A 180 9.43 -4.20 -21.94
CA GLU A 180 8.14 -3.72 -22.42
C GLU A 180 7.08 -3.90 -21.34
N CYS A 181 6.16 -2.93 -21.24
CA CYS A 181 5.05 -3.02 -20.31
C CYS A 181 3.95 -3.93 -20.89
N ARG A 182 3.86 -5.17 -20.42
CA ARG A 182 2.88 -6.17 -20.90
C ARG A 182 1.85 -6.48 -19.82
N SER A 183 0.59 -6.69 -20.22
CA SER A 183 -0.45 -7.24 -19.34
C SER A 183 -0.07 -8.66 -18.95
N VAL A 184 -0.07 -8.96 -17.64
CA VAL A 184 0.27 -10.30 -17.15
C VAL A 184 -0.99 -11.06 -16.75
N PHE A 185 -2.00 -10.37 -16.21
CA PHE A 185 -3.28 -10.98 -15.86
C PHE A 185 -4.38 -9.94 -15.74
N THR A 186 -5.60 -10.37 -16.08
CA THR A 186 -6.82 -9.60 -15.93
C THR A 186 -7.51 -10.09 -14.66
N VAL A 187 -7.50 -9.29 -13.59
CA VAL A 187 -8.21 -9.65 -12.36
C VAL A 187 -9.65 -9.17 -12.48
N SER A 188 -10.60 -10.10 -12.42
CA SER A 188 -11.99 -9.75 -12.18
C SER A 188 -12.20 -9.63 -10.67
N ASN A 189 -12.24 -8.40 -10.17
CA ASN A 189 -12.58 -8.14 -8.77
C ASN A 189 -14.11 -8.01 -8.66
N GLY A 190 -14.76 -9.00 -8.04
CA GLY A 190 -16.19 -8.95 -7.73
C GLY A 190 -16.74 -10.27 -7.21
N ASN A 191 -17.72 -10.22 -6.31
CA ASN A 191 -18.45 -11.40 -5.85
C ASN A 191 -19.13 -12.09 -7.04
N PRO A 192 -19.24 -13.44 -7.03
CA PRO A 192 -20.06 -14.15 -8.01
C PRO A 192 -21.49 -13.58 -7.98
N GLY A 193 -21.93 -12.95 -9.09
CA GLY A 193 -23.27 -12.40 -9.26
C GLY A 193 -23.44 -10.87 -9.19
N GLY A 194 -22.37 -10.08 -9.03
CA GLY A 194 -22.48 -8.60 -8.97
C GLY A 194 -22.55 -7.89 -10.35
N PRO A 195 -23.27 -6.75 -10.47
CA PRO A 195 -23.57 -6.08 -11.76
C PRO A 195 -22.41 -5.33 -12.44
N THR A 196 -21.17 -5.39 -11.96
CA THR A 196 -20.04 -4.67 -12.59
C THR A 196 -18.71 -5.42 -12.43
N LYS A 197 -18.51 -6.50 -13.18
CA LYS A 197 -17.16 -7.03 -13.43
C LYS A 197 -16.45 -6.15 -14.46
N LYS A 198 -15.71 -5.13 -14.02
CA LYS A 198 -14.75 -4.46 -14.92
C LYS A 198 -13.40 -5.17 -14.79
N PRO A 199 -12.87 -5.78 -15.87
CA PRO A 199 -11.54 -6.37 -15.85
C PRO A 199 -10.51 -5.31 -15.49
N VAL A 200 -9.65 -5.59 -14.50
CA VAL A 200 -8.48 -4.76 -14.20
C VAL A 200 -7.26 -5.44 -14.79
N ASP A 201 -6.73 -4.85 -15.87
CA ASP A 201 -5.49 -5.32 -16.49
C ASP A 201 -4.29 -4.84 -15.68
N LEU A 202 -3.56 -5.77 -15.07
CA LEU A 202 -2.31 -5.48 -14.39
C LEU A 202 -1.16 -5.65 -15.37
N LYS A 203 -0.44 -4.55 -15.64
CA LYS A 203 0.70 -4.51 -16.56
C LYS A 203 2.01 -4.40 -15.81
N PHE A 204 3.02 -5.16 -16.24
CA PHE A 204 4.35 -5.20 -15.62
C PHE A 204 5.44 -5.05 -16.69
N CYS A 205 6.59 -4.48 -16.31
CA CYS A 205 7.77 -4.45 -17.16
C CYS A 205 8.40 -5.85 -17.25
N ARG A 206 8.44 -6.44 -18.45
CA ARG A 206 9.05 -7.75 -18.77
C ARG A 206 9.99 -7.65 -19.98
N ARG A 207 10.91 -8.61 -20.14
CA ARG A 207 11.75 -8.63 -21.34
C ARG A 207 10.91 -9.01 -22.55
N ILE A 208 11.23 -8.40 -23.69
CA ILE A 208 10.54 -8.67 -24.97
C ILE A 208 10.62 -10.17 -25.34
N SER A 209 11.71 -10.83 -24.94
CA SER A 209 11.98 -12.25 -25.18
C SER A 209 11.23 -13.23 -24.27
N ASP A 210 10.62 -12.77 -23.18
CA ASP A 210 9.99 -13.69 -22.23
C ASP A 210 8.67 -14.21 -22.84
N PRO A 211 8.48 -15.54 -22.99
CA PRO A 211 7.24 -16.10 -23.50
C PRO A 211 6.08 -15.76 -22.55
N VAL A 212 4.98 -15.30 -23.12
CA VAL A 212 3.74 -15.07 -22.36
C VAL A 212 2.98 -16.40 -22.31
N THR A 213 3.26 -17.21 -21.31
CA THR A 213 2.42 -18.38 -21.03
C THR A 213 1.17 -17.86 -20.31
N PRO A 214 -0.05 -18.04 -20.88
CA PRO A 214 -1.27 -17.68 -20.16
C PRO A 214 -1.36 -18.53 -18.87
N PRO A 215 -1.90 -17.97 -17.78
CA PRO A 215 -2.17 -18.77 -16.60
C PRO A 215 -3.11 -19.92 -16.98
N ILE A 216 -2.72 -21.14 -16.61
CA ILE A 216 -3.58 -22.32 -16.74
C ILE A 216 -4.77 -22.07 -15.81
N GLU A 217 -5.97 -21.97 -16.37
CA GLU A 217 -7.20 -21.94 -15.58
C GLU A 217 -7.26 -23.25 -14.80
N VAL A 218 -7.15 -23.14 -13.47
CA VAL A 218 -7.36 -24.28 -12.59
C VAL A 218 -8.85 -24.34 -12.36
N ASP A 219 -9.51 -25.27 -13.04
CA ASP A 219 -10.90 -25.60 -12.75
C ASP A 219 -10.97 -26.12 -11.31
N GLU A 220 -11.63 -25.35 -10.43
CA GLU A 220 -11.95 -25.80 -9.07
C GLU A 220 -13.11 -26.81 -9.19
N GLU A 221 -12.80 -28.09 -8.95
CA GLU A 221 -13.76 -29.21 -8.86
C GLU A 221 -14.43 -29.29 -7.49
#